data_AF-A0AA46UGG0-F1
#
_entry.id   AF-A0AA46UGG0-F1
#
_cell.length_a   1.000
_cell.length_b   1.000
_cell.length_c   1.000
_cell.angle_alpha   90.00
_cell.angle_beta   90.00
_cell.angle_gamma   90.00
#
_symmetry.space_group_name_H-M   'P 1'
#
loop_
_entity.id
_entity.type
_entity.pdbx_description
1 polymer ?
#
loop_
_entity_poly.entity_id
_entity_poly.type
_entity_poly.pdbx_seq_one_letter_code
_entity_poly.pdbx_strand_id
1 'polypeptide(L)'
;MEVVEANPDLAPILVNYAKECLDSGIPKYLGVEQNPEAYLAGLIERSKATSELPNGYLPSTTYYCVSNSEILGAIRVRKGTNANVDIVTCSIDNPASQKVIENCGGEYLGNYTTDSEGTVRRYRLART
;
A
#
# COMPACT_ATOMS: atom_id res chain seq x y z
N MET A 1 -4.05 -9.07 17.42
CA MET A 1 -3.84 -8.30 16.18
C MET A 1 -3.40 -6.91 16.57
N GLU A 2 -2.27 -6.47 16.06
CA GLU A 2 -1.63 -5.18 16.33
C GLU A 2 -1.26 -4.52 15.01
N VAL A 3 -1.27 -3.19 14.96
CA VAL A 3 -0.78 -2.44 13.81
C VAL A 3 0.54 -1.79 14.21
N VAL A 4 1.61 -2.16 13.53
CA VAL A 4 2.97 -1.65 13.80
C VAL A 4 3.53 -0.94 12.58
N GLU A 5 4.33 0.10 12.78
CA GLU A 5 5.09 0.72 11.70
C GLU A 5 6.16 -0.22 11.17
N ALA A 6 6.50 -0.09 9.89
CA ALA A 6 7.61 -0.79 9.28
C ALA A 6 8.90 -0.52 10.06
N ASN A 7 9.48 -1.57 10.63
CA ASN A 7 10.68 -1.52 11.44
C ASN A 7 11.53 -2.79 11.18
N PRO A 8 12.83 -2.79 11.52
CA PRO A 8 13.73 -3.91 11.24
C PRO A 8 13.31 -5.24 11.88
N ASP A 9 12.62 -5.19 13.03
CA ASP A 9 12.24 -6.40 13.78
C ASP A 9 11.18 -7.24 13.05
N LEU A 10 10.54 -6.67 12.02
CA LEU A 10 9.61 -7.40 11.15
C LEU A 10 10.30 -8.29 10.12
N ALA A 11 11.62 -8.18 9.91
CA ALA A 11 12.33 -8.92 8.87
C ALA A 11 12.09 -10.44 8.90
N PRO A 12 12.11 -11.14 10.06
CA PRO A 12 11.91 -12.59 10.10
C PRO A 12 10.53 -13.03 9.63
N ILE A 13 9.50 -12.22 9.91
CA ILE A 13 8.09 -12.55 9.60
C ILE A 13 7.64 -11.96 8.25
N LEU A 14 8.39 -11.00 7.70
CA LEU A 14 8.13 -10.41 6.39
C LEU A 14 8.36 -11.38 5.24
N VAL A 15 9.30 -12.32 5.37
CA VAL A 15 9.67 -13.24 4.29
C VAL A 15 8.46 -14.04 3.79
N ASN A 16 7.69 -14.66 4.70
CA ASN A 16 6.53 -15.48 4.33
C ASN A 16 5.44 -14.62 3.67
N TYR A 17 5.11 -13.48 4.28
CA TYR A 17 4.13 -12.54 3.74
C TYR A 17 4.52 -12.03 2.34
N ALA A 18 5.80 -11.72 2.12
CA ALA A 18 6.28 -11.26 0.83
C ALA A 18 6.20 -12.35 -0.25
N LYS A 19 6.52 -13.60 0.10
CA LYS A 19 6.35 -14.76 -0.79
C LYS A 19 4.90 -14.96 -1.20
N GLU A 20 3.99 -15.02 -0.22
CA GLU A 20 2.56 -15.19 -0.47
C GLU A 20 1.99 -14.07 -1.35
N CYS A 21 2.42 -12.83 -1.12
CA CYS A 21 2.03 -11.71 -1.96
C CYS A 21 2.57 -11.83 -3.39
N LEU A 22 3.82 -12.28 -3.56
CA LEU A 22 4.42 -12.46 -4.88
C LEU A 22 3.72 -13.59 -5.64
N ASP A 23 3.45 -14.71 -4.98
CA ASP A 23 2.70 -15.85 -5.54
C ASP A 23 1.27 -15.45 -5.93
N SER A 24 0.71 -14.46 -5.22
CA SER A 24 -0.59 -13.83 -5.53
C SER A 24 -0.51 -12.75 -6.63
N GLY A 25 0.63 -12.60 -7.30
CA GLY A 25 0.81 -11.69 -8.43
C GLY A 25 1.08 -10.23 -8.04
N ILE A 26 1.65 -9.97 -6.85
CA ILE A 26 2.01 -8.61 -6.41
C ILE A 26 3.53 -8.40 -6.61
N PRO A 27 3.98 -7.88 -7.77
CA PRO A 27 5.39 -7.85 -8.15
C PRO A 27 6.26 -6.94 -7.27
N LYS A 28 5.66 -6.04 -6.49
CA LYS A 28 6.40 -5.13 -5.59
C LYS A 28 7.19 -5.87 -4.49
N TYR A 29 6.85 -7.13 -4.21
CA TYR A 29 7.54 -7.96 -3.22
C TYR A 29 8.61 -8.87 -3.85
N LEU A 30 8.86 -8.76 -5.16
CA LEU A 30 9.94 -9.46 -5.82
C LEU A 30 11.28 -9.08 -5.17
N GLY A 31 12.10 -10.08 -4.81
CA GLY A 31 13.40 -9.85 -4.22
C GLY A 31 13.41 -9.66 -2.69
N VAL A 32 12.25 -9.58 -2.05
CA VAL A 32 12.16 -9.26 -0.61
C VAL A 32 12.62 -10.43 0.27
N GLU A 33 12.39 -11.68 -0.14
CA GLU A 33 12.85 -12.85 0.61
C GLU A 33 14.38 -12.95 0.69
N GLN A 34 15.10 -12.38 -0.28
CA GLN A 34 16.56 -12.42 -0.32
C GLN A 34 17.20 -11.41 0.65
N ASN A 35 16.50 -10.30 0.93
CA ASN A 35 17.00 -9.24 1.82
C ASN A 35 15.83 -8.42 2.42
N PRO A 36 15.07 -9.00 3.37
CA PRO A 36 13.91 -8.34 3.97
C PRO A 36 14.32 -7.10 4.78
N GLU A 37 15.51 -7.09 5.39
CA GLU A 37 16.06 -5.95 6.11
C GLU A 37 16.28 -4.76 5.19
N ALA A 38 16.86 -4.95 4.01
CA ALA A 38 17.05 -3.87 3.03
C ALA A 38 15.71 -3.33 2.52
N TYR A 39 14.71 -4.19 2.32
CA TYR A 39 13.37 -3.75 1.96
C TYR A 39 12.76 -2.85 3.05
N LEU A 40 12.80 -3.29 4.31
CA LEU A 40 12.29 -2.52 5.46
C LEU A 40 13.06 -1.21 5.65
N ALA A 41 14.39 -1.23 5.51
CA ALA A 41 15.22 -0.03 5.54
C ALA A 41 14.77 0.99 4.48
N GLY A 42 14.48 0.52 3.25
CA GLY A 42 13.93 1.37 2.20
C GLY A 42 12.56 1.98 2.55
N LEU A 43 11.70 1.27 3.29
CA LEU A 43 10.43 1.81 3.78
C LEU A 43 10.65 2.88 4.85
N ILE A 44 11.58 2.64 5.77
CA ILE A 44 11.95 3.57 6.84
C ILE A 44 12.53 4.86 6.25
N GLU A 45 13.44 4.77 5.29
CA GLU A 45 14.01 5.94 4.62
C GLU A 45 12.94 6.77 3.89
N ARG A 46 11.99 6.12 3.21
CA ARG A 46 10.85 6.83 2.58
C ARG A 46 9.95 7.54 3.58
N SER A 47 9.87 7.06 4.82
CA SER A 47 9.02 7.66 5.87
C SER A 47 9.59 8.96 6.43
N LYS A 48 10.91 9.13 6.33
CA LYS A 48 11.69 10.29 6.81
C LYS A 48 11.73 11.44 5.80
N ALA A 49 11.39 11.19 4.54
CA ALA A 49 11.38 12.22 3.51
C ALA A 49 10.41 13.36 3.85
N THR A 50 10.87 14.60 3.71
CA THR A 50 10.09 15.82 3.99
C THR A 50 9.51 16.45 2.73
N SER A 51 9.93 15.99 1.56
CA SER A 51 9.50 16.47 0.26
C SER A 51 9.21 15.29 -0.68
N GLU A 52 8.55 15.58 -1.79
CA GLU A 52 8.30 14.63 -2.87
C GLU A 52 9.61 13.96 -3.33
N LEU A 53 9.54 12.65 -3.52
CA LEU A 53 10.60 11.79 -4.03
C LEU A 53 10.56 11.81 -5.58
N PRO A 54 11.65 11.38 -6.25
CA PRO A 54 11.68 11.28 -7.71
C PRO A 54 10.47 10.53 -8.29
N ASN A 55 10.08 10.87 -9.52
CA ASN A 55 8.92 10.30 -10.25
C ASN A 55 7.55 10.62 -9.62
N GLY A 56 7.48 11.64 -8.79
CA GLY A 56 6.23 12.11 -8.20
C GLY A 56 5.72 11.25 -7.04
N TYR A 57 6.62 10.51 -6.38
CA TYR A 57 6.26 9.70 -5.22
C TYR A 57 6.23 10.56 -3.97
N LEU A 58 5.14 10.49 -3.21
CA LEU A 58 5.08 11.16 -1.91
C LEU A 58 5.83 10.36 -0.83
N PRO A 59 6.39 11.03 0.19
CA PRO A 59 6.81 10.39 1.43
C PRO A 59 5.70 9.51 1.98
N SER A 60 6.07 8.38 2.60
CA SER A 60 5.06 7.44 3.07
C SER A 60 5.52 6.62 4.26
N THR A 61 4.60 6.38 5.19
CA THR A 61 4.77 5.42 6.28
C THR A 61 4.04 4.14 5.91
N THR A 62 4.70 3.00 6.04
CA THR A 62 4.08 1.68 5.84
C THR A 62 3.81 1.06 7.19
N TYR A 63 2.61 0.54 7.38
CA TYR A 63 2.18 -0.17 8.57
C TYR A 63 1.86 -1.61 8.21
N TYR A 64 2.14 -2.52 9.13
CA TYR A 64 1.82 -3.92 9.04
C TYR A 64 0.84 -4.29 10.12
N CYS A 65 -0.15 -5.12 9.76
CA CYS A 65 -1.01 -5.73 10.75
C CYS A 65 -0.46 -7.10 11.12
N VAL A 66 -0.10 -7.28 12.38
CA VAL A 66 0.58 -8.46 12.90
C VAL A 66 -0.33 -9.20 13.88
N SER A 67 -0.40 -10.52 13.78
CA SER A 67 -1.07 -11.36 14.76
C SER A 67 -0.32 -12.67 14.90
N ASN A 68 -0.10 -13.16 16.12
CA ASN A 68 0.59 -14.44 16.37
C ASN A 68 1.94 -14.57 15.63
N SER A 69 2.73 -13.50 15.58
CA SER A 69 4.01 -13.43 14.85
C SER A 69 3.88 -13.63 13.33
N GLU A 70 2.74 -13.26 12.75
CA GLU A 70 2.46 -13.33 11.32
C GLU A 70 1.92 -11.99 10.83
N ILE A 71 2.37 -11.56 9.64
CA ILE A 71 1.84 -10.38 8.98
C ILE A 71 0.58 -10.77 8.20
N LEU A 72 -0.56 -10.20 8.58
CA LEU A 72 -1.85 -10.42 7.92
C LEU A 72 -2.12 -9.43 6.78
N GLY A 73 -1.42 -8.30 6.78
CA GLY A 73 -1.63 -7.27 5.78
C GLY A 73 -0.71 -6.07 5.97
N ALA A 74 -0.67 -5.23 4.95
CA ALA A 74 0.12 -4.01 4.94
C ALA A 74 -0.71 -2.85 4.38
N ILE A 75 -0.57 -1.67 4.96
CA ILE A 75 -1.13 -0.43 4.46
C ILE A 75 -0.03 0.63 4.36
N ARG A 76 -0.05 1.45 3.32
CA ARG A 76 0.90 2.55 3.14
C ARG A 76 0.15 3.87 3.13
N VAL A 77 0.48 4.73 4.07
CA VAL A 77 -0.07 6.07 4.20
C VAL A 77 0.93 7.05 3.58
N ARG A 78 0.49 7.78 2.55
CA ARG A 78 1.29 8.82 1.89
C ARG A 78 1.05 10.17 2.58
N LYS A 79 2.12 10.96 2.76
CA LYS A 79 2.08 12.29 3.38
C LYS A 79 2.15 13.36 2.30
N GLY A 80 1.20 14.30 2.32
CA GLY A 80 1.10 15.38 1.33
C GLY A 80 0.08 15.10 0.22
N THR A 81 0.03 15.99 -0.77
CA THR A 81 -0.79 15.85 -1.97
C THR A 81 0.03 16.24 -3.20
N ASN A 82 -0.27 15.61 -4.33
CA ASN A 82 0.15 15.97 -5.66
C ASN A 82 -0.98 15.56 -6.64
N ALA A 83 -0.82 15.89 -7.93
CA ALA A 83 -1.83 15.61 -8.94
C ALA A 83 -2.22 14.12 -9.06
N ASN A 84 -1.43 13.20 -8.51
CA ASN A 84 -1.63 11.75 -8.61
C ASN A 84 -2.31 11.11 -7.37
N VAL A 85 -2.50 11.82 -6.26
CA VAL A 85 -2.96 11.21 -4.98
C VAL A 85 -4.29 11.73 -4.43
N ASP A 86 -5.01 12.57 -5.15
CA ASP A 86 -6.33 13.07 -4.71
C ASP A 86 -7.48 12.06 -4.96
N ILE A 87 -7.19 10.89 -5.53
CA ILE A 87 -8.18 9.87 -5.92
C ILE A 87 -7.79 8.53 -5.30
N VAL A 88 -8.78 7.84 -4.74
CA VAL A 88 -8.66 6.43 -4.36
C VAL A 88 -9.13 5.56 -5.53
N THR A 89 -8.34 4.57 -5.90
CA THR A 89 -8.68 3.62 -6.97
C THR A 89 -8.78 2.19 -6.45
N CYS A 90 -9.67 1.39 -7.05
CA CYS A 90 -9.67 -0.06 -6.89
C CYS A 90 -10.08 -0.74 -8.20
N SER A 91 -9.59 -1.96 -8.45
CA SER A 91 -10.02 -2.74 -9.63
C SER A 91 -11.54 -2.93 -9.66
N ILE A 92 -12.13 -2.97 -10.86
CA ILE A 92 -13.55 -3.31 -11.02
C ILE A 92 -13.89 -4.72 -10.52
N ASP A 93 -12.90 -5.62 -10.49
CA ASP A 93 -13.04 -7.02 -10.07
C ASP A 93 -12.77 -7.21 -8.56
N ASN A 94 -12.57 -6.13 -7.80
CA ASN A 94 -12.36 -6.16 -6.36
C ASN A 94 -13.57 -5.59 -5.60
N PRO A 95 -14.66 -6.37 -5.43
CA PRO A 95 -15.88 -5.90 -4.76
C PRO A 95 -15.66 -5.63 -3.27
N ALA A 96 -14.67 -6.27 -2.64
CA ALA A 96 -14.34 -6.02 -1.24
C ALA A 96 -13.81 -4.60 -1.04
N SER A 97 -12.86 -4.16 -1.87
CA SER A 97 -12.28 -2.81 -1.79
C SER A 97 -13.33 -1.74 -2.11
N GLN A 98 -14.18 -1.97 -3.11
CA GLN A 98 -15.32 -1.09 -3.39
C GLN A 98 -16.15 -0.84 -2.12
N LYS A 99 -16.62 -1.91 -1.48
CA LYS A 99 -17.47 -1.80 -0.28
C LYS A 99 -16.77 -1.06 0.86
N VAL A 100 -15.48 -1.34 1.06
CA VAL A 100 -14.69 -0.65 2.10
C VAL A 100 -14.59 0.85 1.81
N ILE A 101 -14.26 1.24 0.57
CA ILE A 101 -14.11 2.64 0.19
C ILE A 101 -15.43 3.39 0.34
N GLU A 102 -16.52 2.84 -0.18
CA GLU A 102 -17.86 3.43 -0.09
C GLU A 102 -18.32 3.56 1.38
N ASN A 103 -18.09 2.54 2.21
CA ASN A 103 -18.42 2.57 3.63
C ASN A 103 -17.58 3.57 4.43
N CYS A 104 -16.38 3.90 3.95
CA CYS A 104 -15.53 4.97 4.49
C CYS A 104 -15.89 6.37 3.94
N GLY A 105 -17.01 6.50 3.21
CA GLY A 105 -17.47 7.79 2.67
C GLY A 105 -16.83 8.17 1.33
N GLY A 106 -16.29 7.22 0.58
CA GLY A 106 -15.79 7.45 -0.78
C GLY A 106 -16.92 7.75 -1.77
N GLU A 107 -16.88 8.91 -2.41
CA GLU A 107 -17.78 9.32 -3.48
C GLU A 107 -17.27 8.78 -4.83
N TYR A 108 -18.07 7.96 -5.51
CA TYR A 108 -17.69 7.38 -6.80
C TYR A 108 -17.63 8.43 -7.92
N LEU A 109 -16.52 8.46 -8.66
CA LEU A 109 -16.21 9.42 -9.73
C LEU A 109 -16.25 8.81 -11.15
N GLY A 110 -16.64 7.54 -11.28
CA GLY A 110 -16.59 6.81 -12.54
C GLY A 110 -15.39 5.88 -12.68
N ASN A 111 -15.33 5.19 -13.81
CA ASN A 111 -14.25 4.25 -14.14
C ASN A 111 -13.16 4.90 -14.99
N TYR A 112 -11.96 4.33 -14.93
CA TYR A 112 -10.83 4.69 -15.79
C TYR A 112 -10.09 3.42 -16.21
N THR A 113 -9.67 3.34 -17.47
CA THR A 113 -8.97 2.17 -18.01
C THR A 113 -7.54 2.55 -18.34
N THR A 114 -6.60 1.73 -17.89
CA THR A 114 -5.17 1.83 -18.22
C THR A 114 -4.65 0.51 -18.75
N ASP A 115 -3.61 0.57 -19.58
CA ASP A 115 -2.96 -0.63 -20.10
C ASP A 115 -2.25 -1.44 -19.00
N SER A 116 -1.84 -0.79 -17.91
CA SER A 116 -1.07 -1.41 -16.82
C SER A 116 -1.93 -2.02 -15.71
N GLU A 117 -3.07 -1.41 -15.38
CA GLU A 117 -3.91 -1.82 -14.24
C GLU A 117 -5.33 -2.29 -14.66
N GLY A 118 -5.62 -2.30 -15.96
CA GLY A 118 -6.96 -2.60 -16.46
C GLY A 118 -7.95 -1.49 -16.10
N THR A 119 -9.21 -1.88 -15.85
CA THR A 119 -10.25 -0.92 -15.48
C THR A 119 -10.37 -0.77 -13.97
N VAL A 120 -10.27 0.46 -13.48
CA VAL A 120 -10.38 0.81 -12.06
C VAL A 120 -11.58 1.72 -11.82
N ARG A 121 -12.21 1.56 -10.65
CA ARG A 121 -13.15 2.52 -10.07
C ARG A 121 -12.36 3.64 -9.40
N ARG A 122 -12.82 4.88 -9.55
CA ARG A 122 -12.22 6.06 -8.91
C ARG A 122 -13.17 6.63 -7.86
N TYR A 123 -12.63 7.04 -6.73
CA TYR A 123 -13.39 7.64 -5.64
C TYR A 123 -12.69 8.90 -5.10
N ARG A 124 -13.48 9.88 -4.68
CA ARG A 124 -13.04 11.00 -3.85
C ARG A 124 -13.36 10.69 -2.41
N LEU A 125 -12.42 10.84 -1.49
CA LEU A 125 -12.73 10.81 -0.06
C LEU A 125 -13.19 12.19 0.39
N ALA A 126 -14.34 12.26 1.07
CA ALA A 126 -14.77 13.48 1.73
C ALA A 126 -13.76 13.82 2.84
N ARG A 127 -13.09 14.97 2.73
CA ARG A 127 -12.24 15.49 3.82
C ARG A 127 -13.19 15.98 4.91
N THR A 128 -13.15 15.31 6.07
CA THR A 128 -13.80 15.80 7.30
C THR A 128 -12.83 16.67 8.09
#